data_AF-A0A6B3HE78-F1
#
_entry.id   AF-A0A6B3HE78-F1
#
_cell.length_a   1.000
_cell.length_b   1.000
_cell.length_c   1.000
_cell.angle_alpha   90.00
_cell.angle_beta   90.00
_cell.angle_gamma   90.00
#
_symmetry.space_group_name_H-M   'P 1'
#
loop_
_entity.id
_entity.type
_entity.pdbx_description
1 polymer ?
#
loop_
_entity_poly.entity_id
_entity_poly.type
_entity_poly.pdbx_seq_one_letter_code
_entity_poly.pdbx_strand_id
1 'polypeptide(L)'
;TKDGKKFGDGHPALLDQKVRHALFMAVDRRTIIDKVFQGHAVEGEGYIPPRFSDYFWKPSDSQKLSYDPVKAAALLDEAGYKKNGAGKRVGKDGKPLDFRILCHATDPNDKAIGKYLQEWWGE
;
A
#
# COMPACT_ATOMS: atom_id res chain seq x y z
N THR A 1 23.76 3.11 -1.95
CA THR A 1 24.51 1.86 -2.18
C THR A 1 25.99 2.13 -1.95
N LYS A 2 26.89 1.13 -1.98
CA LYS A 2 28.32 1.32 -1.64
C LYS A 2 29.02 2.40 -2.50
N ASP A 3 28.45 2.71 -3.65
CA ASP A 3 28.82 3.71 -4.65
C ASP A 3 28.04 5.04 -4.50
N GLY A 4 27.30 5.26 -3.42
CA GLY A 4 26.52 6.49 -3.18
C GLY A 4 25.25 6.64 -4.04
N LYS A 5 25.04 5.76 -5.03
CA LYS A 5 23.82 5.75 -5.83
C LYS A 5 22.61 5.40 -4.95
N LYS A 6 21.46 6.04 -5.20
CA LYS A 6 20.22 5.66 -4.54
C LYS A 6 19.72 4.34 -5.14
N PHE A 7 19.28 3.42 -4.29
CA PHE A 7 18.60 2.22 -4.76
C PHE A 7 17.18 2.58 -5.18
N GLY A 8 16.82 2.26 -6.43
CA GLY A 8 15.49 2.51 -6.99
C GLY A 8 15.22 3.95 -7.43
N ASP A 9 14.19 4.10 -8.26
CA ASP A 9 13.67 5.33 -8.88
C ASP A 9 12.17 5.50 -8.59
N GLY A 10 11.74 5.06 -7.40
CA GLY A 10 10.34 5.16 -6.96
C GLY A 10 9.82 6.60 -6.95
N HIS A 11 8.51 6.75 -7.13
CA HIS A 11 7.85 8.06 -7.16
C HIS A 11 8.17 8.87 -5.89
N PRO A 12 8.57 10.17 -5.99
CA PRO A 12 9.00 10.97 -4.83
C PRO A 12 8.00 11.03 -3.68
N ALA A 13 6.69 10.99 -3.97
CA ALA A 13 5.62 10.96 -2.96
C ALA A 13 5.75 9.78 -1.98
N LEU A 14 6.36 8.65 -2.38
CA LEU A 14 6.58 7.49 -1.50
C LEU A 14 7.60 7.76 -0.39
N LEU A 15 8.35 8.86 -0.45
CA LEU A 15 9.19 9.30 0.67
C LEU A 15 8.36 9.79 1.85
N ASP A 16 7.15 10.28 1.59
CA ASP A 16 6.21 10.70 2.63
C ASP A 16 5.58 9.48 3.31
N GLN A 17 5.76 9.40 4.64
CA GLN A 17 5.21 8.30 5.43
C GLN A 17 3.67 8.27 5.38
N LYS A 18 3.02 9.43 5.34
CA LYS A 18 1.55 9.49 5.27
C LYS A 18 1.02 8.88 3.98
N VAL A 19 1.73 9.05 2.86
CA VAL A 19 1.40 8.40 1.59
C VAL A 19 1.51 6.88 1.72
N ARG A 20 2.60 6.36 2.29
CA ARG A 20 2.76 4.90 2.46
C ARG A 20 1.70 4.31 3.39
N HIS A 21 1.35 5.01 4.47
CA HIS A 21 0.28 4.59 5.38
C HIS A 21 -1.08 4.59 4.68
N ALA A 22 -1.41 5.66 3.94
CA ALA A 22 -2.66 5.74 3.19
C ALA A 22 -2.78 4.60 2.15
N LEU A 23 -1.71 4.34 1.38
CA LEU A 23 -1.69 3.23 0.43
C LEU A 23 -1.93 1.87 1.12
N PHE A 24 -1.36 1.64 2.31
CA PHE A 24 -1.59 0.41 3.07
C PHE A 24 -3.02 0.30 3.61
N MET A 25 -3.58 1.41 4.09
CA MET A 25 -4.94 1.47 4.64
C MET A 25 -6.03 1.38 3.56
N ALA A 26 -5.72 1.71 2.31
CA ALA A 26 -6.63 1.56 1.17
C ALA A 26 -6.76 0.10 0.69
N VAL A 27 -5.93 -0.84 1.17
CA VAL A 27 -5.91 -2.23 0.70
C VAL A 27 -6.76 -3.12 1.61
N ASP A 28 -7.82 -3.70 1.06
CA ASP A 28 -8.61 -4.72 1.76
C ASP A 28 -7.91 -6.09 1.68
N ARG A 29 -7.09 -6.37 2.70
CA ARG A 29 -6.33 -7.62 2.80
C ARG A 29 -7.24 -8.83 2.97
N ARG A 30 -8.42 -8.70 3.58
CA ARG A 30 -9.36 -9.83 3.72
C ARG A 30 -9.90 -10.23 2.35
N THR A 31 -10.30 -9.26 1.53
CA THR A 31 -10.70 -9.53 0.15
C THR A 31 -9.59 -10.22 -0.64
N ILE A 32 -8.32 -9.80 -0.49
CA ILE A 32 -7.18 -10.50 -1.13
C ILE A 32 -7.09 -11.96 -0.65
N ILE A 33 -7.16 -12.20 0.66
CA ILE A 33 -7.08 -13.56 1.23
C ILE A 33 -8.20 -14.44 0.69
N ASP A 34 -9.44 -13.94 0.67
CA ASP A 34 -10.60 -14.72 0.27
C ASP A 34 -10.66 -14.94 -1.24
N LYS A 35 -10.36 -13.92 -2.04
CA LYS A 35 -10.56 -13.95 -3.50
C LYS A 35 -9.33 -14.42 -4.28
N VAL A 36 -8.14 -14.04 -3.85
CA VAL A 36 -6.90 -14.42 -4.53
C VAL A 36 -6.34 -15.71 -3.94
N PHE A 37 -6.23 -15.79 -2.61
CA PHE A 37 -5.66 -16.94 -1.93
C PHE A 37 -6.68 -18.01 -1.53
N GLN A 38 -7.97 -17.82 -1.82
CA GLN A 38 -9.04 -18.79 -1.53
C GLN A 38 -9.08 -19.21 -0.05
N GLY A 39 -8.74 -18.29 0.86
CA GLY A 39 -8.69 -18.54 2.31
C GLY A 39 -7.44 -19.29 2.79
N HIS A 40 -6.48 -19.60 1.91
CA HIS A 40 -5.25 -20.32 2.27
C HIS A 40 -4.09 -19.41 2.72
N ALA A 41 -4.37 -18.14 3.00
CA ALA A 41 -3.41 -17.17 3.51
C ALA A 41 -3.84 -16.64 4.88
N VAL A 42 -2.87 -16.13 5.64
CA VAL A 42 -3.10 -15.45 6.93
C VAL A 42 -2.71 -13.98 6.76
N GLU A 43 -3.49 -13.07 7.35
CA GLU A 43 -3.19 -11.64 7.31
C GLU A 43 -1.83 -11.37 7.96
N GLY A 44 -0.96 -10.67 7.23
CA GLY A 44 0.34 -10.23 7.75
C GLY A 44 0.17 -9.04 8.68
N GLU A 45 0.44 -9.22 9.98
CA GLU A 45 0.46 -8.14 10.98
C GLU A 45 1.87 -7.55 11.20
N GLY A 46 2.91 -8.15 10.60
CA GLY A 46 4.31 -7.78 10.77
C GLY A 46 5.22 -8.51 9.79
N TYR A 47 6.53 -8.31 9.94
CA TYR A 47 7.54 -8.91 9.05
C TYR A 47 7.71 -10.42 9.26
N ILE A 48 7.70 -10.85 10.51
CA ILE A 48 7.83 -12.27 10.87
C ILE A 48 6.42 -12.90 10.91
N PRO A 49 6.19 -14.06 10.29
CA PRO A 49 4.90 -14.75 10.36
C PRO A 49 4.55 -15.24 11.77
N PRO A 50 3.25 -15.33 12.13
CA PRO A 50 2.81 -15.77 13.45
C PRO A 50 3.18 -17.21 13.82
N ARG A 51 3.60 -18.02 12.85
CA ARG A 51 4.14 -19.38 13.09
C ARG A 51 5.44 -19.37 13.88
N PHE A 52 6.20 -18.26 13.87
CA PHE A 52 7.43 -18.10 14.63
C PHE A 52 7.17 -17.28 15.89
N SER A 53 6.49 -17.87 16.87
CA SER A 53 5.97 -17.18 18.06
C SER A 53 6.98 -16.29 18.78
N ASP A 54 8.20 -16.79 18.96
CA ASP A 54 9.23 -16.14 19.78
C ASP A 54 9.77 -14.85 19.15
N TYR A 55 9.57 -14.70 17.84
CA TYR A 55 10.03 -13.56 17.04
C TYR A 55 8.86 -12.77 16.44
N PHE A 56 7.62 -13.21 16.68
CA PHE A 56 6.44 -12.56 16.16
C PHE A 56 6.16 -11.27 16.93
N TRP A 57 6.34 -10.13 16.27
CA TRP A 57 5.86 -8.87 16.79
C TRP A 57 4.38 -8.68 16.45
N LYS A 58 3.55 -8.39 17.46
CA LYS A 58 2.13 -8.10 17.30
C LYS A 58 1.85 -6.62 17.58
N PRO A 59 1.29 -5.87 16.60
CA PRO A 59 0.90 -4.48 16.84
C PRO A 59 -0.25 -4.38 17.84
N SER A 60 -0.21 -3.35 18.70
CA SER A 60 -1.40 -2.92 19.46
C SER A 60 -2.47 -2.38 18.51
N ASP A 61 -3.71 -2.26 18.98
CA ASP A 61 -4.80 -1.71 18.17
C ASP A 61 -4.51 -0.28 17.70
N SER A 62 -3.78 0.51 18.49
CA SER A 62 -3.34 1.86 18.10
C SER A 62 -2.22 1.88 17.06
N GLN A 63 -1.47 0.79 16.92
CA GLN A 63 -0.39 0.64 15.93
C GLN A 63 -0.88 0.02 14.62
N LYS A 64 -2.05 -0.65 14.63
CA LYS A 64 -2.61 -1.31 13.45
C LYS A 64 -3.08 -0.30 12.40
N LEU A 65 -2.65 -0.53 11.17
CA LEU A 65 -3.13 0.18 9.98
C LEU A 65 -4.20 -0.66 9.26
N SER A 66 -5.38 -0.75 9.88
CA SER A 66 -6.52 -1.49 9.34
C SER A 66 -7.00 -0.93 7.98
N TYR A 67 -7.70 -1.75 7.21
CA TYR A 67 -8.39 -1.29 6.00
C TYR A 67 -9.41 -0.21 6.39
N ASP A 68 -9.16 1.01 5.93
CA ASP A 68 -9.95 2.21 6.20
C ASP A 68 -9.66 3.24 5.09
N PRO A 69 -10.36 3.12 3.94
CA PRO A 69 -10.12 4.00 2.79
C PRO A 69 -10.50 5.47 3.09
N VAL A 70 -11.43 5.71 4.02
CA VAL A 70 -11.82 7.06 4.43
C VAL A 70 -10.66 7.75 5.16
N LYS A 71 -10.05 7.05 6.12
CA LYS A 71 -8.88 7.56 6.83
C LYS A 71 -7.63 7.63 5.95
N ALA A 72 -7.48 6.71 4.99
CA ALA A 72 -6.44 6.81 3.96
C ALA A 72 -6.56 8.11 3.15
N ALA A 73 -7.77 8.44 2.67
CA ALA A 73 -8.03 9.67 1.94
C ALA A 73 -7.72 10.91 2.80
N ALA A 74 -8.16 10.92 4.06
CA ALA A 74 -7.87 12.02 4.99
C ALA A 74 -6.36 12.22 5.24
N LEU A 75 -5.60 11.14 5.39
CA LEU A 75 -4.13 11.21 5.54
C LEU A 75 -3.45 11.85 4.32
N LEU A 76 -3.94 11.55 3.11
CA LEU A 76 -3.43 12.16 1.88
C LEU A 76 -3.78 13.66 1.81
N ASP A 77 -5.01 14.04 2.20
CA ASP A 77 -5.43 15.44 2.27
C ASP A 77 -4.57 16.25 3.26
N GLU A 78 -4.35 15.72 4.46
CA GLU A 78 -3.46 16.34 5.46
C GLU A 78 -2.01 16.48 4.98
N ALA A 79 -1.54 15.53 4.17
CA ALA A 79 -0.18 15.55 3.61
C ALA A 79 -0.05 16.47 2.37
N GLY A 80 -1.16 17.08 1.93
CA GLY A 80 -1.22 18.02 0.83
C GLY A 80 -1.45 17.41 -0.55
N TYR A 81 -1.78 16.12 -0.64
CA TYR A 81 -2.06 15.43 -1.90
C TYR A 81 -3.56 15.52 -2.22
N LYS A 82 -4.03 16.68 -2.65
CA LYS A 82 -5.45 16.92 -2.93
C LYS A 82 -5.89 16.32 -4.27
N LYS A 83 -7.19 16.11 -4.45
CA LYS A 83 -7.77 15.76 -5.76
C LYS A 83 -7.83 16.99 -6.66
N ASN A 84 -7.56 16.82 -7.95
CA ASN A 84 -7.80 17.83 -8.98
C ASN A 84 -9.26 17.77 -9.48
N GLY A 85 -9.61 18.63 -10.46
CA GLY A 85 -10.96 18.66 -11.05
C GLY A 85 -11.40 17.38 -11.76
N ALA A 86 -10.47 16.46 -12.06
CA ALA A 86 -10.75 15.13 -12.61
C ALA A 86 -10.85 14.05 -11.52
N GLY A 87 -10.84 14.44 -10.23
CA GLY A 87 -10.91 13.52 -9.10
C GLY A 87 -9.62 12.76 -8.80
N LYS A 88 -8.52 13.05 -9.50
CA LYS A 88 -7.23 12.38 -9.29
C LYS A 88 -6.37 13.12 -8.28
N ARG A 89 -5.76 12.38 -7.35
CA ARG A 89 -4.80 12.91 -6.38
C ARG A 89 -3.58 13.46 -7.12
N VAL A 90 -3.15 14.66 -6.79
CA VAL A 90 -1.96 15.29 -7.37
C VAL A 90 -0.82 15.39 -6.35
N GLY A 91 0.41 15.29 -6.85
CA GLY A 91 1.63 15.57 -6.11
C GLY A 91 1.76 17.04 -5.77
N LYS A 92 2.77 17.36 -4.95
CA LYS A 92 3.13 18.74 -4.58
C LYS A 92 3.60 19.56 -5.78
N ASP A 93 3.94 18.91 -6.88
CA ASP A 93 4.27 19.50 -8.19
C ASP A 93 3.03 19.73 -9.08
N GLY A 94 1.83 19.42 -8.59
CA GLY A 94 0.56 19.56 -9.30
C GLY A 94 0.27 18.47 -10.33
N LYS A 95 1.16 17.49 -10.50
CA LYS A 95 0.96 16.38 -11.45
C LYS A 95 0.18 15.24 -10.80
N PRO A 96 -0.66 14.49 -11.54
CA PRO A 96 -1.31 13.31 -10.99
C PRO A 96 -0.31 12.34 -10.37
N LEU A 97 -0.66 11.78 -9.21
CA LEU A 97 0.10 10.69 -8.63
C LEU A 97 -0.05 9.46 -9.52
N ASP A 98 1.08 8.95 -9.99
CA ASP A 98 1.15 7.74 -10.79
C ASP A 98 2.24 6.83 -10.22
N PHE A 99 1.85 5.61 -9.85
CA PHE A 99 2.72 4.66 -9.17
C PHE A 99 2.91 3.42 -10.04
N ARG A 100 4.18 3.05 -10.23
CA ARG A 100 4.54 1.80 -10.89
C ARG A 100 4.50 0.66 -9.87
N ILE A 101 3.69 -0.35 -10.13
CA ILE A 101 3.64 -1.59 -9.36
C ILE A 101 4.42 -2.66 -10.14
N LEU A 102 5.45 -3.21 -9.52
CA LEU A 102 6.18 -4.35 -10.06
C LEU A 102 5.52 -5.63 -9.58
N CYS A 103 5.19 -6.53 -10.49
CA CYS A 103 4.60 -7.84 -10.22
C CYS A 103 5.35 -8.91 -11.00
N HIS A 104 5.37 -10.16 -10.50
CA HIS A 104 5.94 -11.26 -11.26
C HIS A 104 4.96 -11.68 -12.36
N ALA A 105 5.36 -11.49 -13.62
CA ALA A 105 4.51 -11.79 -14.77
C ALA A 105 4.15 -13.29 -14.93
N THR A 106 4.81 -14.19 -14.22
CA THR A 106 4.52 -15.63 -14.22
C THR A 106 3.71 -16.09 -13.03
N ASP A 107 3.49 -15.24 -12.02
CA ASP A 107 2.67 -15.56 -10.85
C ASP A 107 1.23 -15.01 -11.04
N PRO A 108 0.21 -15.88 -11.12
CA PRO A 108 -1.17 -15.44 -11.28
C PRO A 108 -1.72 -14.67 -10.07
N ASN A 109 -1.24 -14.95 -8.85
CA ASN A 109 -1.69 -14.26 -7.63
C ASN A 109 -1.19 -12.81 -7.63
N ASP A 110 0.07 -12.60 -8.01
CA ASP A 110 0.66 -11.27 -8.16
C ASP A 110 -0.14 -10.41 -9.16
N LYS A 111 -0.55 -10.99 -10.30
CA LYS A 111 -1.38 -10.29 -11.29
C LYS A 111 -2.76 -9.94 -10.74
N ALA A 112 -3.39 -10.86 -10.01
CA ALA A 112 -4.71 -10.65 -9.43
C ALA A 112 -4.66 -9.55 -8.35
N ILE A 113 -3.67 -9.60 -7.46
CA ILE A 113 -3.42 -8.56 -6.45
C ILE A 113 -3.17 -7.21 -7.13
N GLY A 114 -2.33 -7.17 -8.17
CA GLY A 114 -2.04 -5.93 -8.90
C GLY A 114 -3.28 -5.21 -9.43
N LYS A 115 -4.31 -5.96 -9.89
CA LYS A 115 -5.58 -5.38 -10.33
C LYS A 115 -6.38 -4.77 -9.18
N TYR A 116 -6.46 -5.47 -8.04
CA TYR A 116 -7.10 -4.92 -6.83
C TYR A 116 -6.40 -3.65 -6.34
N LEU A 117 -5.07 -3.63 -6.33
CA LEU A 117 -4.30 -2.45 -5.95
C LEU A 117 -4.54 -1.27 -6.90
N GLN A 118 -4.60 -1.54 -8.22
CA GLN A 118 -4.89 -0.51 -9.21
C GLN A 118 -6.28 0.12 -9.01
N GLU A 119 -7.28 -0.70 -8.68
CA GLU A 119 -8.64 -0.25 -8.39
C GLU A 119 -8.67 0.58 -7.10
N TRP A 120 -8.21 0.03 -5.98
CA TRP A 120 -8.28 0.69 -4.68
C TRP A 120 -7.43 1.96 -4.55
N TRP A 121 -6.29 2.04 -5.25
CA TRP A 121 -5.50 3.27 -5.28
C TRP A 121 -5.96 4.26 -6.35
N GLY A 122 -6.89 3.85 -7.22
CA GLY A 122 -7.45 4.69 -8.28
C GLY A 122 -8.59 5.60 -7.82
N GLU A 123 -9.20 5.28 -6.66
CA GLU A 123 -10.29 6.02 -6.00
C GLU A 123 -9.83 7.26 -5.22
#